data_AF-A0A843DWB6-F1
#
_entry.id   AF-A0A843DWB6-F1
#
_cell.length_a   1.000
_cell.length_b   1.000
_cell.length_c   1.000
_cell.angle_alpha   90.00
_cell.angle_beta   90.00
_cell.angle_gamma   90.00
#
_symmetry.space_group_name_H-M   'P 1'
#
loop_
_entity.id
_entity.type
_entity.pdbx_description
1 polymer ?
#
loop_
_entity_poly.entity_id
_entity_poly.type
_entity_poly.pdbx_seq_one_letter_code
_entity_poly.pdbx_strand_id
1 'polypeptide(L)'
;MVGLLYIIDRHNIASLVITVVLAAVTFALTRQLTYILVIVYLFIGALGVACVVDAIQRVIFYKVVGHIRYANVKEHLTPGDRVFSFLFNIPPDLDTRNIAINPKSVGTKFPWKDMGSTVVLSLIVGMFFWIYLSMNPAFLNLEYTANIPIFIFGITLYVPILILPFSVFKSLDVKIGTNYRDFKLYNGVTATIYRMAVPVFAALLLVLRAVFEQDNPVEVLLYIGFSAVIILFVVFLTSIIYYYAMEATTSADIAKKWKIFIPVPLLLSLHEDTVIRKKYPGTPVRDENDMSDINLALDKRN
;
A
#
# COMPACT_ATOMS: atom_id res chain seq x y z
N MET A 1 16.73 -13.06 1.15
CA MET A 1 17.95 -12.21 1.20
C MET A 1 17.66 -10.75 1.52
N VAL A 2 16.65 -10.10 0.92
CA VAL A 2 16.36 -8.66 1.15
C VAL A 2 16.17 -8.30 2.64
N GLY A 3 15.47 -9.13 3.42
CA GLY A 3 15.27 -8.86 4.86
C GLY A 3 16.55 -8.91 5.70
N LEU A 4 17.52 -9.77 5.36
CA LEU A 4 18.81 -9.82 6.05
C LEU A 4 19.66 -8.58 5.75
N LEU A 5 19.67 -8.14 4.49
CA LEU A 5 20.35 -6.92 4.07
C LEU A 5 19.80 -5.70 4.81
N TYR A 6 18.48 -5.62 4.99
CA TYR A 6 17.85 -4.53 5.73
C TYR A 6 18.22 -4.49 7.22
N ILE A 7 18.32 -5.65 7.88
CA ILE A 7 18.72 -5.71 9.30
C ILE A 7 20.15 -5.20 9.48
N ILE A 8 21.04 -5.57 8.54
CA ILE A 8 22.45 -5.17 8.55
C ILE A 8 22.58 -3.65 8.31
N ASP A 9 21.93 -3.14 7.27
CA ASP A 9 22.05 -1.74 6.84
C ASP A 9 21.45 -0.74 7.84
N ARG A 10 20.30 -1.08 8.46
CA ARG A 10 19.61 -0.17 9.38
C ARG A 10 19.90 -0.41 10.87
N HIS A 11 20.82 -1.34 11.18
CA HIS A 11 21.17 -1.75 12.54
C HIS A 11 19.93 -2.05 13.41
N ASN A 12 18.91 -2.69 12.84
CA ASN A 12 17.65 -2.95 13.55
C ASN A 12 17.77 -4.20 14.46
N ILE A 13 18.67 -4.10 15.45
CA ILE A 13 19.06 -5.17 16.38
C ILE A 13 17.82 -5.72 17.11
N ALA A 14 16.81 -4.89 17.39
CA ALA A 14 15.58 -5.30 18.07
C ALA A 14 14.86 -6.44 17.35
N SER A 15 14.72 -6.38 16.02
CA SER A 15 14.08 -7.44 15.23
C SER A 15 14.88 -8.75 15.25
N LEU A 16 16.21 -8.66 15.28
CA LEU A 16 17.11 -9.81 15.33
C LEU A 16 17.05 -10.46 16.72
N VAL A 17 17.07 -9.66 17.79
CA VAL A 17 16.90 -10.13 19.18
C VAL A 17 15.56 -10.81 19.37
N ILE A 18 14.46 -10.22 18.90
CA ILE A 18 13.11 -10.84 19.00
C ILE A 18 13.07 -12.19 18.29
N THR A 19 13.68 -12.28 17.09
CA THR A 19 13.72 -13.54 16.33
C THR A 19 14.54 -14.61 17.06
N VAL A 20 15.69 -14.24 17.63
CA VAL A 20 16.56 -15.14 18.40
C VAL A 20 15.88 -15.61 19.69
N VAL A 21 15.19 -14.72 20.39
CA VAL A 21 14.44 -15.07 21.62
C VAL A 21 13.29 -16.02 21.29
N LEU A 22 12.50 -15.76 20.24
CA LEU A 22 11.43 -16.66 19.81
C LEU A 22 11.95 -18.02 19.35
N ALA A 23 13.08 -18.04 18.63
CA ALA A 23 13.76 -19.28 18.25
C ALA A 23 14.26 -20.07 19.47
N ALA A 24 14.83 -19.40 20.48
CA ALA A 24 15.31 -20.04 21.71
C ALA A 24 14.16 -20.61 22.55
N VAL A 25 13.06 -19.86 22.70
CA VAL A 25 11.85 -20.31 23.43
C VAL A 25 11.22 -21.51 22.73
N THR A 26 11.10 -21.48 21.40
CA THR A 26 10.52 -22.60 20.66
C THR A 26 11.43 -23.83 20.63
N PHE A 27 12.74 -23.65 20.60
CA PHE A 27 13.70 -24.74 20.79
C PHE A 27 13.54 -25.40 22.16
N ALA A 28 13.38 -24.60 23.22
CA ALA A 28 13.21 -25.10 24.58
C ALA A 28 11.91 -25.92 24.74
N LEU A 29 10.83 -25.54 24.04
CA LEU A 29 9.53 -26.19 24.15
C LEU A 29 9.39 -27.44 23.26
N THR A 30 9.84 -27.38 22.01
CA THR A 30 9.55 -28.43 21.02
C THR A 30 10.73 -29.33 20.68
N ARG A 31 11.98 -28.88 20.93
CA ARG A 31 13.22 -29.57 20.53
C ARG A 31 13.34 -29.91 19.03
N GLN A 32 12.43 -29.43 18.19
CA GLN A 32 12.38 -29.72 16.76
C GLN A 32 12.94 -28.54 15.95
N LEU A 33 13.96 -28.80 15.14
CA LEU A 33 14.63 -27.79 14.33
C LEU A 33 13.73 -27.17 13.24
N THR A 34 12.74 -27.93 12.75
CA THR A 34 11.84 -27.47 11.68
C THR A 34 11.05 -26.22 12.08
N TYR A 35 10.53 -26.16 13.30
CA TYR A 35 9.77 -24.99 13.76
C TYR A 35 10.63 -23.73 13.89
N ILE A 36 11.90 -23.89 14.27
CA ILE A 36 12.84 -22.77 14.37
C ILE A 36 13.12 -22.20 12.99
N LEU A 37 13.37 -23.07 11.99
CA LEU A 37 13.59 -22.64 10.61
C LEU A 37 12.37 -21.89 10.06
N VAL A 38 11.15 -22.35 10.36
CA VAL A 38 9.92 -21.66 9.96
C VAL A 38 9.82 -20.28 10.59
N ILE A 39 10.09 -20.13 11.89
CA ILE A 39 10.03 -18.83 12.58
C ILE A 39 11.07 -17.85 12.03
N VAL A 40 12.31 -18.31 11.86
CA VAL A 40 13.39 -17.51 11.27
C VAL A 40 13.02 -17.09 9.85
N TYR A 41 12.48 -18.00 9.04
CA TYR A 41 12.00 -17.71 7.69
C TYR A 41 10.88 -16.67 7.70
N LEU A 42 9.89 -16.79 8.58
CA LEU A 42 8.76 -15.86 8.66
C LEU A 42 9.21 -14.45 9.07
N PHE A 43 10.09 -14.31 10.08
CA PHE A 43 10.56 -13.00 10.52
C PHE A 43 11.45 -12.31 9.49
N ILE A 44 12.47 -13.02 8.98
CA ILE A 44 13.37 -12.47 7.95
C ILE A 44 12.59 -12.21 6.65
N GLY A 45 11.69 -13.12 6.31
CA GLY A 45 10.80 -13.02 5.16
C GLY A 45 9.90 -11.79 5.26
N ALA A 46 9.24 -11.59 6.40
CA ALA A 46 8.34 -10.47 6.61
C ALA A 46 9.05 -9.11 6.55
N LEU A 47 10.26 -9.01 7.11
CA LEU A 47 11.13 -7.84 6.96
C LEU A 47 11.45 -7.59 5.48
N GLY A 48 11.84 -8.63 4.75
CA GLY A 48 12.11 -8.53 3.31
C GLY A 48 10.91 -8.07 2.52
N VAL A 49 9.72 -8.60 2.81
CA VAL A 49 8.46 -8.22 2.16
C VAL A 49 8.13 -6.75 2.45
N ALA A 50 8.27 -6.29 3.69
CA ALA A 50 8.06 -4.88 4.03
C ALA A 50 8.98 -3.94 3.23
N CYS A 51 10.26 -4.31 3.05
CA CYS A 51 11.20 -3.55 2.23
C CYS A 51 10.79 -3.49 0.76
N VAL A 52 10.35 -4.63 0.22
CA VAL A 52 9.87 -4.71 -1.16
C VAL A 52 8.63 -3.84 -1.33
N VAL A 53 7.72 -3.83 -0.36
CA VAL A 53 6.54 -2.96 -0.35
C VAL A 53 6.94 -1.48 -0.37
N ASP A 54 7.89 -1.03 0.45
CA ASP A 54 8.37 0.36 0.44
C ASP A 54 8.93 0.76 -0.93
N ALA A 55 9.77 -0.09 -1.52
CA ALA A 55 10.32 0.15 -2.86
C ALA A 55 9.20 0.22 -3.92
N ILE A 56 8.26 -0.71 -3.87
CA ILE A 56 7.12 -0.77 -4.78
C ILE A 56 6.25 0.49 -4.63
N GLN A 57 5.98 0.96 -3.42
CA GLN A 57 5.18 2.17 -3.18
C GLN A 57 5.77 3.39 -3.86
N ARG A 58 7.09 3.60 -3.71
CA ARG A 58 7.79 4.75 -4.32
C ARG A 58 7.69 4.74 -5.85
N VAL A 59 7.62 3.56 -6.46
CA VAL A 59 7.51 3.41 -7.92
C VAL A 59 6.04 3.48 -8.40
N ILE A 60 5.14 2.74 -7.75
CA ILE A 60 3.74 2.63 -8.14
C ILE A 60 3.01 3.94 -7.92
N PHE A 61 3.32 4.69 -6.85
CA PHE A 61 2.61 5.91 -6.50
C PHE A 61 2.50 6.90 -7.67
N TYR A 62 3.63 7.27 -8.28
CA TYR A 62 3.65 8.23 -9.38
C TYR A 62 3.02 7.69 -10.65
N LYS A 63 3.19 6.39 -10.94
CA LYS A 63 2.53 5.75 -12.09
C LYS A 63 1.02 5.81 -11.94
N VAL A 64 0.50 5.42 -10.78
CA VAL A 64 -0.93 5.45 -10.48
C VAL A 64 -1.48 6.86 -10.58
N VAL A 65 -0.86 7.84 -9.94
CA VAL A 65 -1.31 9.24 -10.02
C VAL A 65 -1.30 9.73 -11.46
N GLY A 66 -0.26 9.39 -12.25
CA GLY A 66 -0.17 9.73 -13.66
C GLY A 66 -1.34 9.18 -14.47
N HIS A 67 -1.68 7.90 -14.30
CA HIS A 67 -2.83 7.28 -14.97
C HIS A 67 -4.17 7.90 -14.53
N ILE A 68 -4.34 8.13 -13.23
CA ILE A 68 -5.57 8.68 -12.66
C ILE A 68 -5.82 10.12 -13.14
N ARG A 69 -4.78 10.97 -13.17
CA ARG A 69 -4.88 12.38 -13.57
C ARG A 69 -5.52 12.59 -14.94
N TYR A 70 -5.36 11.63 -15.84
CA TYR A 70 -5.88 11.73 -17.20
C TYR A 70 -6.99 10.72 -17.51
N ALA A 71 -7.47 9.97 -16.50
CA ALA A 71 -8.45 8.91 -16.68
C ALA A 71 -9.82 9.42 -17.20
N ASN A 72 -10.27 10.61 -16.82
CA ASN A 72 -11.56 11.17 -17.29
C ASN A 72 -11.39 12.26 -18.36
N VAL A 73 -10.16 12.51 -18.79
CA VAL A 73 -9.82 13.61 -19.71
C VAL A 73 -9.51 13.10 -21.12
N LYS A 74 -8.96 11.89 -21.25
CA LYS A 74 -8.58 11.31 -22.53
C LYS A 74 -9.81 10.80 -23.28
N GLU A 75 -9.88 11.11 -24.57
CA GLU A 75 -10.88 10.58 -25.50
C GLU A 75 -10.74 9.05 -25.70
N HIS A 76 -9.49 8.54 -25.64
CA HIS A 76 -9.19 7.12 -25.68
C HIS A 76 -8.38 6.69 -24.45
N LEU A 77 -8.99 5.84 -23.63
CA LEU A 77 -8.36 5.28 -22.45
C LEU A 77 -7.44 4.13 -22.81
N THR A 78 -6.19 4.21 -22.38
CA THR A 78 -5.26 3.07 -22.48
C THR A 78 -5.74 1.92 -21.57
N PRO A 79 -5.34 0.67 -21.84
CA PRO A 79 -5.68 -0.46 -20.98
C PRO A 79 -5.26 -0.24 -19.52
N GLY A 80 -4.09 0.38 -19.30
CA GLY A 80 -3.62 0.76 -17.97
C GLY A 80 -4.53 1.77 -17.28
N ASP A 81 -4.97 2.82 -17.99
CA ASP A 81 -5.89 3.83 -17.44
C ASP A 81 -7.22 3.18 -17.00
N ARG A 82 -7.74 2.21 -17.76
CA ARG A 82 -8.96 1.45 -17.40
C ARG A 82 -8.77 0.61 -16.14
N VAL A 83 -7.64 -0.09 -16.02
CA VAL A 83 -7.32 -0.92 -14.84
C VAL A 83 -7.20 -0.03 -13.60
N PHE A 84 -6.47 1.08 -13.66
CA PHE A 84 -6.33 1.98 -12.51
C PHE A 84 -7.64 2.69 -12.18
N SER A 85 -8.43 3.11 -13.17
CA SER A 85 -9.75 3.70 -12.93
C SER A 85 -10.71 2.73 -12.26
N PHE A 86 -10.71 1.46 -12.69
CA PHE A 86 -11.50 0.40 -12.07
C PHE A 86 -11.03 0.08 -10.64
N LEU A 87 -9.71 -0.12 -10.44
CA LEU A 87 -9.15 -0.41 -9.13
C LEU A 87 -9.47 0.69 -8.11
N PHE A 88 -9.30 1.95 -8.50
CA PHE A 88 -9.58 3.11 -7.65
C PHE A 88 -11.05 3.55 -7.68
N ASN A 89 -11.94 2.83 -8.39
CA ASN A 89 -13.37 3.11 -8.51
C ASN A 89 -13.66 4.60 -8.74
N ILE A 90 -12.97 5.19 -9.74
CA ILE A 90 -13.06 6.62 -10.02
C ILE A 90 -14.38 6.90 -10.75
N PRO A 91 -15.23 7.81 -10.23
CA PRO A 91 -16.46 8.20 -10.92
C PRO A 91 -16.14 8.89 -12.27
N PRO A 92 -16.86 8.58 -13.36
CA PRO A 92 -16.57 9.12 -14.69
C PRO A 92 -16.86 10.63 -14.82
N ASP A 93 -17.69 11.17 -13.93
CA ASP A 93 -18.14 12.57 -13.87
C ASP A 93 -17.17 13.50 -13.13
N LEU A 94 -16.08 12.96 -12.58
CA LEU A 94 -15.18 13.69 -11.70
C LEU A 94 -13.96 14.24 -12.46
N ASP A 95 -13.63 15.52 -12.29
CA ASP A 95 -12.41 16.08 -12.90
C ASP A 95 -11.16 15.57 -12.15
N THR A 96 -10.46 14.62 -12.79
CA THR A 96 -9.29 13.97 -12.19
C THR A 96 -8.01 14.79 -12.24
N ARG A 97 -8.02 16.00 -12.82
CA ARG A 97 -6.83 16.86 -12.88
C ARG A 97 -6.44 17.42 -11.51
N ASN A 98 -7.43 17.67 -10.66
CA ASN A 98 -7.27 18.28 -9.34
C ASN A 98 -6.88 17.27 -8.25
N ILE A 99 -5.76 16.57 -8.44
CA ILE A 99 -5.22 15.68 -7.41
C ILE A 99 -4.44 16.51 -6.39
N ALA A 100 -4.88 16.47 -5.14
CA ALA A 100 -4.21 17.08 -4.01
C ALA A 100 -3.67 16.00 -3.06
N ILE A 101 -2.54 16.31 -2.43
CA ILE A 101 -1.95 15.51 -1.37
C ILE A 101 -1.93 16.38 -0.11
N ASN A 102 -2.45 15.85 0.99
CA ASN A 102 -2.30 16.47 2.29
C ASN A 102 -1.55 15.47 3.19
N PRO A 103 -0.20 15.47 3.16
CA PRO A 103 0.55 14.50 3.92
C PRO A 103 0.21 14.67 5.39
N LYS A 104 -0.25 13.60 6.04
CA LYS A 104 -0.49 13.64 7.49
C LYS A 104 0.82 14.06 8.14
N SER A 105 0.78 15.10 8.98
CA SER A 105 1.91 15.39 9.88
C SER A 105 2.24 14.11 10.62
N VAL A 106 3.51 13.69 10.62
CA VAL A 106 3.99 12.48 11.33
C VAL A 106 3.48 12.58 12.77
N GLY A 107 2.39 11.88 13.05
CA GLY A 107 1.70 12.00 14.33
C GLY A 107 2.53 11.35 15.41
N THR A 108 2.44 11.85 16.64
CA THR A 108 3.08 11.22 17.80
C THR A 108 2.49 9.85 18.17
N LYS A 109 1.42 9.42 17.49
CA LYS A 109 0.68 8.18 17.77
C LYS A 109 0.72 7.21 16.59
N PHE A 110 0.97 5.94 16.88
CA PHE A 110 0.97 4.86 15.91
C PHE A 110 -0.43 4.68 15.26
N PRO A 111 -0.52 4.55 13.92
CA PRO A 111 -1.80 4.60 13.20
C PRO A 111 -2.54 3.24 13.21
N TRP A 112 -2.96 2.77 14.39
CA TRP A 112 -3.64 1.49 14.58
C TRP A 112 -4.86 1.27 13.67
N LYS A 113 -5.67 2.30 13.45
CA LYS A 113 -6.86 2.23 12.57
C LYS A 113 -6.47 2.02 11.10
N ASP A 114 -5.35 2.60 10.66
CA ASP A 114 -4.90 2.49 9.28
C ASP A 114 -4.29 1.11 9.04
N MET A 115 -3.48 0.62 9.99
CA MET A 115 -2.96 -0.74 9.98
C MET A 115 -4.08 -1.79 10.04
N GLY A 116 -5.09 -1.61 10.89
CA GLY A 116 -6.23 -2.53 10.97
C GLY A 116 -6.97 -2.65 9.65
N SER A 117 -7.20 -1.51 8.97
CA SER A 117 -7.81 -1.48 7.63
C SER A 117 -6.98 -2.24 6.61
N THR A 118 -5.65 -2.08 6.59
CA THR A 118 -4.78 -2.81 5.66
C THR A 118 -4.70 -4.29 5.96
N VAL A 119 -4.74 -4.68 7.24
CA VAL A 119 -4.78 -6.09 7.65
C VAL A 119 -6.08 -6.74 7.15
N VAL A 120 -7.23 -6.10 7.35
CA VAL A 120 -8.52 -6.62 6.87
C VAL A 120 -8.53 -6.79 5.35
N LEU A 121 -8.06 -5.78 4.60
CA LEU A 121 -7.99 -5.86 3.14
C LEU A 121 -7.04 -6.97 2.67
N SER A 122 -5.91 -7.14 3.37
CA SER A 122 -4.95 -8.20 3.08
C SER A 122 -5.50 -9.59 3.40
N LEU A 123 -6.34 -9.72 4.43
CA LEU A 123 -7.05 -10.97 4.73
C LEU A 123 -8.05 -11.34 3.64
N ILE A 124 -8.81 -10.38 3.10
CA ILE A 124 -9.75 -10.61 1.99
C ILE A 124 -9.00 -11.14 0.77
N VAL A 125 -7.88 -10.51 0.40
CA VAL A 125 -7.06 -10.96 -0.73
C VAL A 125 -6.37 -12.28 -0.42
N GLY A 126 -5.86 -12.47 0.80
CA GLY A 126 -5.26 -13.72 1.23
C GLY A 126 -6.23 -14.89 1.15
N MET A 127 -7.50 -14.67 1.52
CA MET A 127 -8.57 -15.64 1.39
C MET A 127 -8.84 -16.02 -0.06
N PHE A 128 -8.79 -15.07 -1.00
CA PHE A 128 -8.91 -15.36 -2.42
C PHE A 128 -7.81 -16.30 -2.93
N PHE A 129 -6.54 -16.00 -2.59
CA PHE A 129 -5.42 -16.88 -2.94
C PHE A 129 -5.53 -18.24 -2.27
N TRP A 130 -5.97 -18.28 -1.01
CA TRP A 130 -6.13 -19.52 -0.28
C TRP A 130 -7.19 -20.43 -0.92
N ILE A 131 -8.39 -19.91 -1.24
CA ILE A 131 -9.44 -20.67 -1.94
C ILE A 131 -8.94 -21.15 -3.30
N TYR A 132 -8.27 -20.28 -4.06
CA TYR A 132 -7.73 -20.65 -5.36
C TYR A 132 -6.71 -21.79 -5.26
N LEU A 133 -5.78 -21.72 -4.31
CA LEU A 133 -4.78 -22.76 -4.09
C LEU A 133 -5.42 -24.07 -3.61
N SER A 134 -6.43 -24.01 -2.75
CA SER A 134 -7.11 -25.20 -2.24
C SER A 134 -7.97 -25.91 -3.30
N MET A 135 -8.52 -25.16 -4.25
CA MET A 135 -9.41 -25.71 -5.28
C MET A 135 -8.70 -26.07 -6.59
N ASN A 136 -7.45 -25.64 -6.78
CA ASN A 136 -6.77 -25.85 -8.05
C ASN A 136 -6.22 -27.29 -8.15
N PRO A 137 -6.67 -28.08 -9.14
CA PRO A 137 -6.33 -29.50 -9.28
C PRO A 137 -4.85 -29.76 -9.53
N ALA A 138 -4.10 -28.78 -10.01
CA ALA A 138 -2.65 -28.87 -10.12
C ALA A 138 -1.97 -29.02 -8.75
N PHE A 139 -2.59 -28.54 -7.67
CA PHE A 139 -2.10 -28.67 -6.30
C PHE A 139 -2.74 -29.82 -5.52
N LEU A 140 -3.76 -30.50 -6.08
CA LEU A 140 -4.42 -31.65 -5.43
C LEU A 140 -3.68 -32.97 -5.66
N ASN A 141 -2.86 -33.07 -6.71
CA ASN A 141 -2.30 -34.34 -7.20
C ASN A 141 -0.84 -34.62 -6.82
N LEU A 142 -0.14 -33.74 -6.08
CA LEU A 142 1.18 -34.12 -5.58
C LEU A 142 1.07 -34.79 -4.22
N GLU A 143 1.96 -35.75 -3.94
CA GLU A 143 2.11 -36.40 -2.64
C GLU A 143 2.57 -35.36 -1.61
N TYR A 144 1.58 -34.68 -1.04
CA TYR A 144 1.75 -33.35 -0.48
C TYR A 144 1.69 -33.29 1.06
N THR A 145 1.38 -34.41 1.72
CA THR A 145 1.09 -34.49 3.16
C THR A 145 2.20 -33.99 4.10
N ALA A 146 3.46 -33.94 3.67
CA ALA A 146 4.55 -33.39 4.49
C ALA A 146 4.90 -31.90 4.21
N ASN A 147 4.62 -31.38 3.01
CA ASN A 147 5.16 -30.09 2.53
C ASN A 147 4.10 -29.01 2.23
N ILE A 148 2.80 -29.36 2.21
CA ILE A 148 1.68 -28.41 2.03
C ILE A 148 1.82 -27.16 2.91
N PRO A 149 2.11 -27.27 4.22
CA PRO A 149 2.12 -26.11 5.09
C PRO A 149 3.17 -25.09 4.64
N ILE A 150 4.35 -25.56 4.24
CA ILE A 150 5.50 -24.70 3.90
C ILE A 150 5.22 -23.90 2.61
N PHE A 151 4.65 -24.54 1.58
CA PHE A 151 4.33 -23.86 0.32
C PHE A 151 3.25 -22.78 0.51
N ILE A 152 2.19 -23.10 1.26
CA ILE A 152 1.12 -22.17 1.55
C ILE A 152 1.63 -21.01 2.41
N PHE A 153 2.47 -21.26 3.41
CA PHE A 153 3.10 -20.19 4.19
C PHE A 153 4.02 -19.31 3.35
N GLY A 154 4.73 -19.90 2.40
CA GLY A 154 5.55 -19.17 1.42
C GLY A 154 4.71 -18.17 0.61
N ILE A 155 3.62 -18.61 -0.01
CA ILE A 155 2.74 -17.72 -0.81
C ILE A 155 2.08 -16.67 0.07
N THR A 156 1.63 -17.08 1.25
CA THR A 156 0.96 -16.19 2.22
C THR A 156 1.83 -15.00 2.63
N LEU A 157 3.15 -15.21 2.73
CA LEU A 157 4.12 -14.15 3.02
C LEU A 157 4.09 -13.01 2.00
N TYR A 158 3.73 -13.29 0.74
CA TYR A 158 3.71 -12.31 -0.34
C TYR A 158 2.36 -11.58 -0.50
N VAL A 159 1.29 -12.02 0.16
CA VAL A 159 -0.02 -11.36 0.13
C VAL A 159 0.05 -9.86 0.48
N PRO A 160 0.81 -9.42 1.50
CA PRO A 160 0.95 -8.01 1.82
C PRO A 160 1.55 -7.15 0.69
N ILE A 161 2.30 -7.75 -0.26
CA ILE A 161 2.83 -7.03 -1.42
C ILE A 161 1.73 -6.47 -2.31
N LEU A 162 0.57 -7.13 -2.36
CA LEU A 162 -0.53 -6.68 -3.21
C LEU A 162 -1.31 -5.54 -2.56
N ILE A 163 -1.49 -5.56 -1.24
CA ILE A 163 -2.37 -4.61 -0.54
C ILE A 163 -1.62 -3.44 0.11
N LEU A 164 -0.48 -3.70 0.76
CA LEU A 164 0.24 -2.64 1.48
C LEU A 164 0.69 -1.50 0.58
N PRO A 165 1.00 -1.66 -0.72
CA PRO A 165 1.32 -0.52 -1.57
C PRO A 165 0.21 0.53 -1.63
N PHE A 166 -1.05 0.15 -1.44
CA PHE A 166 -2.15 1.11 -1.43
C PHE A 166 -2.25 1.92 -0.13
N SER A 167 -1.61 1.48 0.95
CA SER A 167 -1.62 2.19 2.23
C SER A 167 -1.06 3.62 2.13
N VAL A 168 -0.10 3.84 1.24
CA VAL A 168 0.54 5.15 1.04
C VAL A 168 -0.45 6.22 0.60
N PHE A 169 -1.49 5.87 -0.18
CA PHE A 169 -2.54 6.80 -0.60
C PHE A 169 -3.38 7.29 0.59
N LYS A 170 -3.47 6.49 1.66
CA LYS A 170 -4.14 6.85 2.91
C LYS A 170 -3.24 7.72 3.78
N SER A 171 -1.96 7.37 3.89
CA SER A 171 -0.97 8.10 4.70
C SER A 171 -0.75 9.52 4.15
N LEU A 172 -0.79 9.66 2.82
CA LEU A 172 -0.68 10.93 2.11
C LEU A 172 -2.01 11.68 1.93
N ASP A 173 -3.13 11.10 2.37
CA ASP A 173 -4.50 11.58 2.16
C ASP A 173 -4.73 12.09 0.72
N VAL A 174 -4.41 11.24 -0.25
CA VAL A 174 -4.52 11.60 -1.67
C VAL A 174 -5.98 11.69 -2.06
N LYS A 175 -6.37 12.88 -2.52
CA LYS A 175 -7.75 13.22 -2.83
C LYS A 175 -7.85 13.92 -4.17
N ILE A 176 -8.95 13.68 -4.86
CA ILE A 176 -9.34 14.45 -6.03
C ILE A 176 -10.30 15.54 -5.55
N GLY A 177 -9.88 16.79 -5.68
CA GLY A 177 -10.65 17.96 -5.25
C GLY A 177 -11.84 18.18 -6.16
N THR A 178 -13.03 18.28 -5.56
CA THR A 178 -14.26 18.65 -6.27
C THR A 178 -14.97 19.77 -5.51
N ASN A 179 -15.90 20.46 -6.17
CA ASN A 179 -16.65 21.56 -5.55
C ASN A 179 -17.59 21.11 -4.41
N TYR A 180 -17.95 19.82 -4.36
CA TYR A 180 -18.95 19.30 -3.43
C TYR A 180 -18.37 18.37 -2.36
N ARG A 181 -17.57 17.38 -2.77
CA ARG A 181 -16.95 16.41 -1.83
C ARG A 181 -15.67 15.83 -2.41
N ASP A 182 -14.59 15.97 -1.65
CA ASP A 182 -13.30 15.37 -2.02
C ASP A 182 -13.41 13.85 -2.13
N PHE A 183 -12.97 13.32 -3.28
CA PHE A 183 -12.89 11.87 -3.50
C PHE A 183 -11.53 11.35 -3.05
N LYS A 184 -11.50 10.58 -1.95
CA LYS A 184 -10.26 9.97 -1.45
C LYS A 184 -9.94 8.71 -2.25
N LEU A 185 -8.76 8.66 -2.86
CA LEU A 185 -8.32 7.54 -3.70
C LEU A 185 -8.29 6.22 -2.93
N TYR A 186 -7.84 6.25 -1.67
CA TYR A 186 -7.81 5.05 -0.83
C TYR A 186 -9.21 4.44 -0.65
N ASN A 187 -10.24 5.27 -0.44
CA ASN A 187 -11.61 4.79 -0.26
C ASN A 187 -12.11 4.07 -1.52
N GLY A 188 -11.73 4.58 -2.70
CA GLY A 188 -12.00 3.94 -3.98
C GLY A 188 -11.45 2.52 -4.06
N VAL A 189 -10.16 2.33 -3.75
CA VAL A 189 -9.53 1.00 -3.73
C VAL A 189 -10.18 0.08 -2.71
N THR A 190 -10.45 0.58 -1.50
CA THR A 190 -11.12 -0.25 -0.48
C THR A 190 -12.51 -0.70 -0.94
N ALA A 191 -13.28 0.18 -1.57
CA ALA A 191 -14.61 -0.15 -2.08
C ALA A 191 -14.55 -1.22 -3.17
N THR A 192 -13.58 -1.14 -4.09
CA THR A 192 -13.36 -2.17 -5.11
C THR A 192 -13.03 -3.53 -4.49
N ILE A 193 -12.12 -3.57 -3.52
CA ILE A 193 -11.76 -4.80 -2.82
C ILE A 193 -12.97 -5.39 -2.08
N TYR A 194 -13.75 -4.56 -1.38
CA TYR A 194 -14.97 -5.03 -0.71
C TYR A 194 -16.02 -5.56 -1.68
N ARG A 195 -16.19 -4.95 -2.86
CA ARG A 195 -17.09 -5.47 -3.91
C ARG A 195 -16.59 -6.82 -4.45
N MET A 196 -15.29 -6.96 -4.63
CA MET A 196 -14.67 -8.24 -5.02
C MET A 196 -14.72 -9.29 -3.91
N ALA A 197 -14.83 -8.90 -2.64
CA ALA A 197 -14.95 -9.84 -1.53
C ALA A 197 -16.25 -10.66 -1.57
N VAL A 198 -17.33 -10.11 -2.13
CA VAL A 198 -18.66 -10.76 -2.19
C VAL A 198 -18.59 -12.15 -2.85
N PRO A 199 -18.07 -12.30 -4.09
CA PRO A 199 -17.92 -13.63 -4.70
C PRO A 199 -16.94 -14.53 -3.93
N VAL A 200 -15.94 -13.98 -3.25
CA VAL A 200 -15.00 -14.76 -2.41
C VAL A 200 -15.71 -15.36 -1.20
N PHE A 201 -16.55 -14.58 -0.53
CA PHE A 201 -17.40 -15.09 0.56
C PHE A 201 -18.38 -16.15 0.08
N ALA A 202 -18.98 -15.97 -1.11
CA ALA A 202 -19.85 -17.00 -1.69
C ALA A 202 -19.09 -18.30 -1.98
N ALA A 203 -17.88 -18.21 -2.55
CA ALA A 203 -17.01 -19.36 -2.78
C ALA A 203 -16.61 -20.04 -1.45
N LEU A 204 -16.30 -19.28 -0.42
CA LEU A 204 -15.99 -19.81 0.91
C LEU A 204 -17.17 -20.60 1.50
N LEU A 205 -18.40 -20.10 1.36
CA LEU A 205 -19.59 -20.84 1.80
C LEU A 205 -19.79 -22.15 1.03
N LEU A 206 -19.48 -22.16 -0.28
CA LEU A 206 -19.52 -23.39 -1.08
C LEU A 206 -18.46 -24.40 -0.64
N VAL A 207 -17.23 -23.94 -0.38
CA VAL A 207 -16.16 -24.78 0.15
C VAL A 207 -16.55 -25.36 1.52
N LEU A 208 -17.06 -24.53 2.43
CA LEU A 208 -17.52 -24.99 3.74
C LEU A 208 -18.61 -26.05 3.62
N ARG A 209 -19.59 -25.84 2.74
CA ARG A 209 -20.63 -26.84 2.48
C ARG A 209 -20.02 -28.17 2.00
N ALA A 210 -19.10 -28.12 1.03
CA ALA A 210 -18.43 -29.32 0.52
C ALA A 210 -17.62 -30.05 1.62
N VAL A 211 -17.05 -29.34 2.57
CA VAL A 211 -16.33 -29.92 3.71
C VAL A 211 -17.27 -30.67 4.66
N PHE A 212 -18.47 -30.15 4.93
CA PHE A 212 -19.45 -30.84 5.77
C PHE A 212 -20.04 -32.10 5.14
N GLU A 213 -19.90 -32.27 3.82
CA GLU A 213 -20.32 -33.47 3.09
C GLU A 213 -19.24 -34.59 3.07
N GLN A 214 -18.03 -34.33 3.60
CA GLN A 214 -16.94 -35.31 3.68
C GLN A 214 -16.98 -36.16 4.96
N ASP A 215 -16.34 -37.33 4.91
CA ASP A 215 -16.32 -38.30 6.02
C ASP A 215 -15.61 -37.80 7.30
N ASN A 216 -14.63 -36.88 7.17
CA ASN A 216 -13.87 -36.30 8.29
C ASN A 216 -13.86 -34.76 8.27
N PRO A 217 -15.00 -34.10 8.58
CA PRO A 217 -15.14 -32.64 8.46
C PRO A 217 -14.30 -31.87 9.48
N VAL A 218 -14.03 -32.47 10.65
CA VAL A 218 -13.33 -31.81 11.77
C VAL A 218 -11.86 -31.53 11.44
N GLU A 219 -11.17 -32.49 10.82
CA GLU A 219 -9.76 -32.36 10.46
C GLU A 219 -9.55 -31.25 9.41
N VAL A 220 -10.43 -31.22 8.42
CA VAL A 220 -10.41 -30.19 7.37
C VAL A 220 -10.73 -28.81 7.97
N LEU A 221 -11.74 -28.70 8.84
CA LEU A 221 -12.05 -27.44 9.53
C LEU A 221 -10.89 -26.93 10.39
N LEU A 222 -10.20 -27.81 11.11
CA LEU A 222 -9.01 -27.45 11.89
C LEU A 222 -7.90 -26.93 10.98
N TYR A 223 -7.66 -27.58 9.84
CA TYR A 223 -6.68 -27.13 8.85
C TYR A 223 -7.00 -25.73 8.30
N ILE A 224 -8.27 -25.48 7.95
CA ILE A 224 -8.75 -24.15 7.52
C ILE A 224 -8.51 -23.12 8.63
N GLY A 225 -8.87 -23.45 9.87
CA GLY A 225 -8.65 -22.59 11.03
C GLY A 225 -7.17 -22.24 11.24
N PHE A 226 -6.29 -23.25 11.26
CA PHE A 226 -4.84 -23.05 11.42
C PHE A 226 -4.25 -22.19 10.29
N SER A 227 -4.63 -22.45 9.04
CA SER A 227 -4.15 -21.64 7.91
C SER A 227 -4.59 -20.18 8.01
N ALA A 228 -5.85 -19.92 8.37
CA ALA A 228 -6.37 -18.56 8.57
C ALA A 228 -5.62 -17.80 9.68
N VAL A 229 -5.34 -18.47 10.80
CA VAL A 229 -4.56 -17.89 11.91
C VAL A 229 -3.15 -17.50 11.46
N ILE A 230 -2.50 -18.36 10.66
CA ILE A 230 -1.13 -18.09 10.19
C ILE A 230 -1.12 -16.96 9.16
N ILE A 231 -2.10 -16.91 8.23
CA ILE A 231 -2.27 -15.78 7.30
C ILE A 231 -2.42 -14.48 8.09
N LEU A 232 -3.29 -14.46 9.10
CA LEU A 232 -3.50 -13.30 9.96
C LEU A 232 -2.20 -12.89 10.66
N PHE A 233 -1.48 -13.84 11.25
CA PHE A 233 -0.22 -13.57 11.94
C PHE A 233 0.82 -12.95 11.01
N VAL A 234 1.01 -13.50 9.81
CA VAL A 234 1.99 -13.03 8.83
C VAL A 234 1.63 -11.65 8.29
N VAL A 235 0.37 -11.42 7.94
CA VAL A 235 -0.12 -10.12 7.47
C VAL A 235 0.00 -9.06 8.58
N PHE A 236 -0.32 -9.42 9.81
CA PHE A 236 -0.24 -8.52 10.96
C PHE A 236 1.21 -8.13 11.25
N LEU A 237 2.12 -9.12 11.30
CA LEU A 237 3.54 -8.91 11.53
C LEU A 237 4.18 -8.02 10.46
N THR A 238 3.95 -8.33 9.18
CA THR A 238 4.45 -7.52 8.04
C THR A 238 3.91 -6.10 8.07
N SER A 239 2.63 -5.92 8.40
CA SER A 239 2.01 -4.60 8.52
C SER A 239 2.64 -3.80 9.66
N ILE A 240 2.83 -4.40 10.85
CA ILE A 240 3.50 -3.73 11.98
C ILE A 240 4.90 -3.25 11.58
N ILE A 241 5.69 -4.13 10.96
CA ILE A 241 7.05 -3.80 10.53
C ILE A 241 7.03 -2.59 9.58
N TYR A 242 6.15 -2.62 8.58
CA TYR A 242 6.03 -1.54 7.61
C TYR A 242 5.62 -0.21 8.26
N TYR A 243 4.54 -0.21 9.06
CA TYR A 243 4.02 1.00 9.71
C TYR A 243 4.99 1.58 10.76
N TYR A 244 5.74 0.72 11.47
CA TYR A 244 6.69 1.15 12.47
C TYR A 244 8.00 1.68 11.85
N ALA A 245 8.53 0.98 10.85
CA ALA A 245 9.88 1.24 10.36
C ALA A 245 9.92 2.10 9.08
N MET A 246 8.93 1.99 8.19
CA MET A 246 9.07 2.46 6.81
C MET A 246 8.11 3.59 6.43
N GLU A 247 6.83 3.50 6.84
CA GLU A 247 5.76 4.41 6.40
C GLU A 247 6.14 5.90 6.46
N ALA A 248 6.73 6.35 7.58
CA ALA A 248 7.11 7.74 7.79
C ALA A 248 8.16 8.22 6.77
N THR A 249 9.14 7.37 6.46
CA THR A 249 10.19 7.70 5.48
C THR A 249 9.65 7.71 4.06
N THR A 250 8.82 6.74 3.71
CA THR A 250 8.21 6.59 2.38
C THR A 250 7.28 7.76 2.07
N SER A 251 6.41 8.10 3.00
CA SER A 251 5.47 9.22 2.86
C SER A 251 6.19 10.56 2.78
N ALA A 252 7.22 10.79 3.61
CA ALA A 252 8.01 12.03 3.56
C ALA A 252 8.74 12.19 2.22
N ASP A 253 9.35 11.12 1.70
CA ASP A 253 10.05 11.17 0.41
C ASP A 253 9.11 11.43 -0.76
N ILE A 254 7.92 10.80 -0.75
CA ILE A 254 6.91 11.04 -1.77
C ILE A 254 6.39 12.48 -1.67
N ALA A 255 6.08 12.97 -0.48
CA ALA A 255 5.61 14.34 -0.27
C ALA A 255 6.66 15.39 -0.70
N LYS A 256 7.95 15.14 -0.44
CA LYS A 256 9.05 16.02 -0.87
C LYS A 256 9.15 16.10 -2.39
N LYS A 257 9.14 14.95 -3.07
CA LYS A 257 9.16 14.88 -4.54
C LYS A 257 7.90 15.48 -5.15
N TRP A 258 6.73 15.27 -4.55
CA TRP A 258 5.46 15.85 -5.01
C TRP A 258 5.54 17.38 -5.16
N LYS A 259 6.11 18.07 -4.16
CA LYS A 259 6.30 19.53 -4.18
C LYS A 259 7.19 20.02 -5.33
N ILE A 260 8.07 19.17 -5.84
CA ILE A 260 8.99 19.50 -6.95
C ILE A 260 8.29 19.29 -8.30
N PHE A 261 7.52 18.21 -8.45
CA PHE A 261 6.98 17.80 -9.75
C PHE A 261 5.61 18.41 -10.09
N ILE A 262 4.84 18.88 -9.11
CA ILE A 262 3.49 19.42 -9.34
C ILE A 262 3.40 20.80 -8.68
N PRO A 263 3.60 21.89 -9.42
CA PRO A 263 3.24 23.21 -8.92
C PRO A 263 1.72 23.27 -8.71
N VAL A 264 1.36 23.94 -7.62
CA VAL A 264 0.03 24.22 -7.01
C VAL A 264 -1.20 23.95 -7.90
N PRO A 265 -2.27 23.33 -7.36
CA PRO A 265 -3.55 23.15 -8.08
C PRO A 265 -4.04 24.47 -8.69
N LEU A 266 -4.14 24.52 -10.02
CA LEU A 266 -4.58 25.68 -10.81
C LEU A 266 -5.98 26.20 -10.46
N LEU A 267 -6.78 25.41 -9.73
CA LEU A 267 -8.17 25.74 -9.36
C LEU A 267 -8.34 26.11 -7.88
N LEU A 268 -7.26 26.08 -7.08
CA LEU A 268 -7.27 26.56 -5.69
C LEU A 268 -6.82 28.03 -5.60
N SER A 269 -7.07 28.79 -6.68
CA SER A 269 -7.00 30.26 -6.71
C SER A 269 -8.38 30.92 -6.82
N LEU A 270 -9.47 30.15 -6.71
CA LEU A 270 -10.85 30.68 -6.70
C LEU A 270 -11.57 30.50 -5.35
N HIS A 271 -10.84 30.22 -4.29
CA HIS A 271 -11.22 30.76 -3.00
C HIS A 271 -10.24 31.88 -2.70
N GLU A 272 -10.79 33.08 -2.54
CA GLU A 272 -10.08 34.18 -1.92
C GLU A 272 -9.45 33.66 -0.63
N ASP A 273 -8.15 33.38 -0.68
CA ASP A 273 -7.31 33.52 0.48
C ASP A 273 -7.44 34.99 0.88
N THR A 274 -8.44 35.31 1.70
CA THR A 274 -8.43 36.45 2.62
C THR A 274 -7.37 36.22 3.70
N VAL A 275 -6.20 35.68 3.32
CA VAL A 275 -4.98 35.85 4.06
C VAL A 275 -4.52 37.24 3.70
N ILE A 276 -5.00 38.20 4.50
CA ILE A 276 -4.48 39.56 4.62
C ILE A 276 -2.97 39.48 4.42
N ARG A 277 -2.49 39.83 3.22
CA ARG A 277 -1.07 40.07 2.98
C ARG A 277 -0.72 41.23 3.90
N LYS A 278 -0.18 40.93 5.07
CA LYS A 278 0.55 41.93 5.86
C LYS A 278 1.64 42.44 4.92
N LYS A 279 1.41 43.63 4.39
CA LYS A 279 2.34 44.40 3.60
C LYS A 279 3.53 44.64 4.53
N TYR A 280 4.58 43.84 4.40
CA TYR A 280 5.83 44.09 5.11
C TYR A 280 6.35 45.45 4.61
N PRO A 281 6.60 46.43 5.48
CA PRO A 281 7.12 47.71 5.05
C PRO A 281 8.52 47.50 4.46
N GLY A 282 8.72 47.91 3.20
CA GLY A 282 10.03 47.90 2.55
C GLY A 282 10.23 46.90 1.42
N THR A 283 9.24 46.08 1.03
CA THR A 283 9.32 45.36 -0.26
C THR A 283 9.05 46.35 -1.41
N PRO A 284 10.00 46.59 -2.32
CA PRO A 284 9.76 47.46 -3.46
C PRO A 284 8.64 46.88 -4.32
N VAL A 285 7.61 47.69 -4.55
CA VAL A 285 6.56 47.39 -5.52
C VAL A 285 7.18 47.62 -6.88
N ARG A 286 7.22 46.58 -7.71
CA ARG A 286 7.73 46.67 -9.09
C ARG A 286 6.72 47.49 -9.89
N ASP A 287 7.14 48.64 -10.41
CA ASP A 287 6.32 49.47 -11.29
C ASP A 287 6.22 48.79 -12.66
N GLU A 288 5.01 48.57 -13.17
CA GLU A 288 4.78 47.91 -14.44
C GLU A 288 5.18 48.79 -15.64
N ASN A 289 5.38 50.10 -15.42
CA ASN A 289 5.92 51.03 -16.41
C ASN A 289 7.44 50.88 -16.60
N ASP A 290 8.14 50.14 -15.73
CA ASP A 290 9.60 49.95 -15.79
C ASP A 290 10.01 48.90 -16.86
N MET A 291 9.05 48.29 -17.56
CA MET A 291 9.31 47.37 -18.67
C MET A 291 9.36 48.03 -20.06
N SER A 292 8.92 49.29 -20.22
CA SER A 292 8.80 49.91 -21.55
C SER A 292 10.04 50.63 -22.06
N ASP A 293 11.05 50.90 -21.22
CA ASP A 293 12.28 51.58 -21.64
C ASP A 293 13.45 50.60 -21.80
N ILE A 294 13.34 49.70 -22.79
CA ILE A 294 14.52 49.02 -23.32
C ILE A 294 15.15 49.93 -24.37
N ASN A 295 16.11 50.76 -23.95
CA ASN A 295 16.99 51.46 -24.88
C ASN A 295 17.88 50.43 -25.60
N LEU A 296 17.48 50.05 -26.82
CA LEU A 296 18.33 49.31 -27.74
C LEU A 296 19.44 50.22 -28.25
N ALA A 297 20.59 50.19 -27.58
CA ALA A 297 21.82 50.74 -28.12
C ALA A 297 22.24 49.90 -29.34
N LEU A 298 21.87 50.37 -30.54
CA LEU A 298 22.47 49.95 -31.79
C LEU A 298 23.91 50.47 -31.83
N ASP A 299 24.87 49.62 -31.50
CA ASP A 299 26.28 49.91 -31.74
C ASP A 299 26.55 49.76 -33.25
N LYS A 300 26.46 50.88 -33.96
CA LYS A 300 27.13 51.06 -35.25
C LYS A 300 28.59 51.38 -34.95
N ARG A 301 29.49 50.45 -35.24
CA ARG A 301 30.91 50.77 -35.45
C ARG A 301 31.34 50.41 -36.86
N ASN A 302 31.94 51.44 -37.46
CA ASN A 302 32.70 51.46 -38.71
C ASN A 302 33.81 50.42 -38.73
#